data_AF-A0A6P2BCC2-F1
#
_entry.id   AF-A0A6P2BCC2-F1
#
_cell.length_a   1.000
_cell.length_b   1.000
_cell.length_c   1.000
_cell.angle_alpha   90.00
_cell.angle_beta   90.00
_cell.angle_gamma   90.00
#
_symmetry.space_group_name_H-M   'P 1'
#
loop_
_entity.id
_entity.type
_entity.pdbx_description
1 polymer ?
#
loop_
_entity_poly.entity_id
_entity_poly.type
_entity_poly.pdbx_seq_one_letter_code
_entity_poly.pdbx_strand_id
1 'polypeptide(L)'
;MGLIFLLLWSLFAWQALEAVRKGFLDNRGRLSVWLQMLLALLVFSLNGEAREQRLDAHFNDWPLAFYLKYFGMVLWFYLYYRLIRDVLRRVSYIDTVFYAVFVIGVLSIPSMLLVEERTLRRHVMVGVRDFFLLIPALTLFIPGTRLLAEREHVVGMKAKQQWIVFCYSVYSMIAVGNVIKAGLVFIDVDAIVTLERVFTPLLFPAAVAFFFLLLPNRWLLMLHTPLRLYQYWRLYRLERYVLKSVGATEHARRPSLALVRMSELELAIYRATINILDYGLLLEHDPRCRRLYAEIQEAGQLDDSYGLLVKRLAKVRLSSGWLLRG
;
A
#
# COMPACT_ATOMS: atom_id res chain seq x y z
N MET A 1 21.59 5.30 6.41
CA MET A 1 20.55 4.62 7.23
C MET A 1 19.98 5.50 8.33
N GLY A 2 20.77 6.10 9.24
CA GLY A 2 20.24 6.88 10.38
C GLY A 2 19.23 8.00 10.03
N LEU A 3 19.53 8.79 8.98
CA LEU A 3 18.65 9.87 8.51
C LEU A 3 17.28 9.37 8.03
N ILE A 4 17.22 8.19 7.39
CA ILE A 4 15.96 7.58 6.94
C ILE A 4 15.08 7.24 8.15
N PHE A 5 15.65 6.67 9.21
CA PHE A 5 14.89 6.38 10.43
C PHE A 5 14.38 7.64 11.11
N LEU A 6 15.19 8.70 11.19
CA LEU A 6 14.76 9.99 11.73
C LEU A 6 13.62 10.61 10.91
N LEU A 7 13.66 10.50 9.59
CA LEU A 7 12.56 10.93 8.71
C LEU A 7 11.29 10.11 8.94
N LEU A 8 11.41 8.78 9.05
CA LEU A 8 10.27 7.89 9.32
C LEU A 8 9.62 8.21 10.67
N TRP A 9 10.42 8.38 11.73
CA TRP A 9 9.94 8.78 13.06
C TRP A 9 9.31 10.16 13.07
N SER A 10 9.95 11.15 12.44
CA SER A 10 9.40 12.51 12.33
C SER A 10 8.05 12.52 11.60
N LEU A 11 7.95 11.77 10.50
CA LEU A 11 6.74 11.67 9.69
C LEU A 11 5.62 10.92 10.43
N PHE A 12 5.95 9.85 11.16
CA PHE A 12 5.01 9.17 12.05
C PHE A 12 4.52 10.08 13.18
N ALA A 13 5.43 10.76 13.89
CA ALA A 13 5.11 11.65 15.00
C ALA A 13 4.22 12.81 14.56
N TRP A 14 4.53 13.43 13.42
CA TRP A 14 3.72 14.50 12.84
C TRP A 14 2.29 14.02 12.55
N GLN A 15 2.13 12.84 11.92
CA GLN A 15 0.81 12.31 11.63
C GLN A 15 0.06 11.85 12.88
N ALA A 16 0.76 11.27 13.86
CA ALA A 16 0.16 10.87 15.14
C ALA A 16 -0.39 12.11 15.87
N LEU A 17 0.36 13.21 15.89
CA LEU A 17 -0.10 14.48 16.44
C LEU A 17 -1.32 15.04 15.69
N GLU A 18 -1.31 14.99 14.36
CA GLU A 18 -2.47 15.40 13.55
C GLU A 18 -3.70 14.50 13.81
N ALA A 19 -3.50 13.20 14.02
CA ALA A 19 -4.56 12.24 14.33
C ALA A 19 -5.18 12.48 15.72
N VAL A 20 -4.34 12.74 16.74
CA VAL A 20 -4.79 13.12 18.09
C VAL A 20 -5.61 14.40 18.03
N ARG A 21 -5.09 15.45 17.37
CA ARG A 21 -5.76 16.75 17.24
C ARG A 21 -7.13 16.67 16.58
N LYS A 22 -7.33 15.70 15.69
CA LYS A 22 -8.59 15.50 14.94
C LYS A 22 -9.50 14.43 15.55
N GLY A 23 -9.18 13.88 16.73
CA GLY A 23 -9.98 12.83 17.38
C GLY A 23 -10.04 11.51 16.59
N PHE A 24 -9.06 11.24 15.72
CA PHE A 24 -9.09 10.04 14.90
C PHE A 24 -8.80 8.75 15.68
N LEU A 25 -8.30 8.85 16.91
CA LEU A 25 -7.89 7.70 17.74
C LEU A 25 -9.02 7.04 18.54
N ASP A 26 -10.21 7.65 18.59
CA ASP A 26 -11.33 7.13 19.39
C ASP A 26 -11.94 5.83 18.82
N ASN A 27 -11.68 5.55 17.54
CA ASN A 27 -12.13 4.33 16.89
C ASN A 27 -11.09 3.20 17.03
N ARG A 28 -11.50 2.08 17.64
CA ARG A 28 -10.67 0.86 17.83
C ARG A 28 -9.98 0.39 16.55
N GLY A 29 -10.65 0.46 15.40
CA GLY A 29 -10.07 0.06 14.10
C GLY A 29 -8.93 0.98 13.66
N ARG A 30 -9.09 2.30 13.85
CA ARG A 30 -8.05 3.29 13.53
C ARG A 30 -6.86 3.15 14.48
N LEU A 31 -7.13 2.97 15.77
CA LEU A 31 -6.10 2.71 16.78
C LEU A 31 -5.28 1.46 16.44
N SER A 32 -5.92 0.39 15.97
CA SER A 32 -5.21 -0.82 15.54
C SER A 32 -4.22 -0.56 14.39
N VAL A 33 -4.60 0.26 13.39
CA VAL A 33 -3.71 0.63 12.28
C VAL A 33 -2.53 1.48 12.77
N TRP A 34 -2.80 2.43 13.67
CA TRP A 34 -1.76 3.25 14.30
C TRP A 34 -0.77 2.42 15.11
N LEU A 35 -1.27 1.47 15.89
CA LEU A 35 -0.46 0.53 16.64
C LEU A 35 0.38 -0.35 15.71
N GLN A 36 -0.18 -0.83 14.60
CA GLN A 36 0.58 -1.56 13.59
C GLN A 36 1.73 -0.72 13.02
N MET A 37 1.49 0.55 12.69
CA MET A 37 2.53 1.45 12.19
C MET A 37 3.64 1.68 13.23
N LEU A 38 3.26 1.88 14.49
CA LEU A 38 4.22 2.05 15.60
C LEU A 38 5.08 0.79 15.77
N LEU A 39 4.46 -0.39 15.82
CA LEU A 39 5.18 -1.66 15.98
C LEU A 39 6.14 -1.92 14.82
N ALA A 40 5.71 -1.68 13.59
CA ALA A 40 6.56 -1.80 12.43
C ALA A 40 7.76 -0.83 12.52
N LEU A 41 7.53 0.42 12.90
CA LEU A 41 8.59 1.42 13.06
C LEU A 41 9.60 1.05 14.16
N LEU A 42 9.13 0.50 15.29
CA LEU A 42 9.98 -0.01 16.37
C LEU A 42 10.85 -1.18 15.87
N VAL A 43 10.23 -2.18 15.22
CA VAL A 43 10.94 -3.34 14.66
C VAL A 43 12.00 -2.91 13.65
N PHE A 44 11.65 -2.00 12.73
CA PHE A 44 12.59 -1.44 11.75
C PHE A 44 13.74 -0.67 12.42
N SER A 45 13.45 0.10 13.46
CA SER A 45 14.46 0.93 14.15
C SER A 45 15.49 0.10 14.87
N LEU A 46 15.07 -1.00 15.48
CA LEU A 46 15.95 -1.93 16.15
C LEU A 46 16.76 -2.76 15.14
N ASN A 47 16.42 -2.76 13.85
CA ASN A 47 17.08 -3.59 12.85
C ASN A 47 18.56 -3.23 12.66
N GLY A 48 19.42 -4.26 12.61
CA GLY A 48 20.88 -4.13 12.56
C GLY A 48 21.59 -4.53 13.87
N GLU A 49 22.65 -5.30 13.73
CA GLU A 49 23.43 -5.87 14.84
C GLU A 49 23.97 -4.83 15.81
N ALA A 50 24.61 -3.78 15.28
CA ALA A 50 25.19 -2.74 16.12
C ALA A 50 24.15 -2.00 16.99
N ARG A 51 22.87 -2.00 16.59
CA ARG A 51 21.80 -1.39 17.38
C ARG A 51 21.26 -2.34 18.44
N GLU A 52 21.14 -3.63 18.11
CA GLU A 52 20.80 -4.68 19.07
C GLU A 52 21.84 -4.69 20.19
N GLN A 53 23.12 -4.82 19.84
CA GLN A 53 24.23 -4.89 20.81
C GLN A 53 24.30 -3.65 21.71
N ARG A 54 24.06 -2.44 21.18
CA ARG A 54 24.04 -1.22 22.00
C ARG A 54 22.90 -1.22 23.01
N LEU A 55 21.73 -1.70 22.63
CA LEU A 55 20.59 -1.79 23.54
C LEU A 55 20.83 -2.88 24.58
N ASP A 56 21.27 -4.06 24.15
CA ASP A 56 21.54 -5.19 25.03
C ASP A 56 22.65 -4.87 26.05
N ALA A 57 23.71 -4.16 25.63
CA ALA A 57 24.78 -3.70 26.52
C ALA A 57 24.28 -2.78 27.66
N HIS A 58 23.19 -2.04 27.44
CA HIS A 58 22.58 -1.21 28.47
C HIS A 58 21.85 -2.03 29.55
N PHE A 59 21.45 -3.27 29.23
CA PHE A 59 20.70 -4.17 30.10
C PHE A 59 21.52 -5.40 30.49
N ASN A 60 22.81 -5.23 30.80
CA ASN A 60 23.72 -6.30 31.19
C ASN A 60 23.80 -7.46 30.17
N ASP A 61 23.87 -7.12 28.88
CA ASP A 61 23.93 -8.07 27.75
C ASP A 61 22.73 -9.02 27.62
N TRP A 62 21.62 -8.75 28.32
CA TRP A 62 20.38 -9.46 28.07
C TRP A 62 19.89 -9.20 26.64
N PRO A 63 19.39 -10.21 25.92
CA PRO A 63 18.95 -10.09 24.52
C PRO A 63 17.58 -9.38 24.39
N LEU A 64 17.43 -8.25 25.07
CA LEU A 64 16.20 -7.46 25.14
C LEU A 64 15.81 -6.93 23.76
N ALA A 65 16.77 -6.49 22.95
CA ALA A 65 16.50 -6.01 21.60
C ALA A 65 15.83 -7.09 20.73
N PHE A 66 16.31 -8.33 20.85
CA PHE A 66 15.74 -9.47 20.16
C PHE A 66 14.30 -9.74 20.61
N TYR A 67 14.05 -9.79 21.91
CA TYR A 67 12.70 -10.03 22.45
C TYR A 67 11.73 -8.91 22.09
N LEU A 68 12.15 -7.65 22.19
CA LEU A 68 11.32 -6.50 21.85
C LEU A 68 10.95 -6.51 20.36
N LYS A 69 11.91 -6.82 19.47
CA LYS A 69 11.63 -7.03 18.05
C LYS A 69 10.65 -8.17 17.84
N TYR A 70 10.89 -9.30 18.48
CA TYR A 70 10.09 -10.47 18.23
C TYR A 70 8.66 -10.26 18.70
N PHE A 71 8.48 -9.76 19.91
CA PHE A 71 7.17 -9.35 20.42
C PHE A 71 6.49 -8.33 19.51
N GLY A 72 7.24 -7.32 19.04
CA GLY A 72 6.74 -6.33 18.10
C GLY A 72 6.25 -6.93 16.79
N MET A 73 7.03 -7.83 16.20
CA MET A 73 6.65 -8.56 14.98
C MET A 73 5.42 -9.44 15.24
N VAL A 74 5.42 -10.25 16.29
CA VAL A 74 4.33 -11.16 16.64
C VAL A 74 3.01 -10.40 16.87
N LEU A 75 3.06 -9.30 17.62
CA LEU A 75 1.90 -8.45 17.84
C LEU A 75 1.44 -7.77 16.54
N TRP A 76 2.38 -7.32 15.71
CA TRP A 76 2.06 -6.74 14.40
C TRP A 76 1.38 -7.76 13.48
N PHE A 77 1.90 -8.99 13.39
CA PHE A 77 1.31 -10.10 12.65
C PHE A 77 -0.10 -10.39 13.16
N TYR A 78 -0.31 -10.46 14.48
CA TYR A 78 -1.62 -10.70 15.07
C TYR A 78 -2.63 -9.59 14.73
N LEU A 79 -2.24 -8.32 14.86
CA LEU A 79 -3.11 -7.20 14.52
C LEU A 79 -3.44 -7.19 13.02
N TYR A 80 -2.46 -7.50 12.17
CA TYR A 80 -2.67 -7.54 10.72
C TYR A 80 -3.57 -8.71 10.32
N TYR A 81 -3.34 -9.88 10.91
CA TYR A 81 -4.21 -11.05 10.76
C TYR A 81 -5.66 -10.71 11.09
N ARG A 82 -5.94 -10.02 12.22
CA ARG A 82 -7.30 -9.58 12.57
C ARG A 82 -7.93 -8.69 11.50
N LEU A 83 -7.14 -7.86 10.82
CA LEU A 83 -7.61 -6.96 9.76
C LEU A 83 -7.97 -7.72 8.48
N ILE A 84 -7.19 -8.73 8.09
CA ILE A 84 -7.42 -9.50 6.86
C ILE A 84 -8.34 -10.70 7.06
N ARG A 85 -8.56 -11.15 8.31
CA ARG A 85 -9.36 -12.34 8.64
C ARG A 85 -10.76 -12.28 8.02
N ASP A 86 -11.40 -11.12 8.08
CA ASP A 86 -12.74 -10.93 7.50
C ASP A 86 -12.75 -11.07 5.97
N VAL A 87 -11.66 -10.71 5.30
CA VAL A 87 -11.47 -10.87 3.85
C VAL A 87 -11.25 -12.35 3.50
N LEU A 88 -10.58 -13.08 4.39
CA LEU A 88 -10.16 -14.48 4.21
C LEU A 88 -11.13 -15.51 4.83
N ARG A 89 -12.29 -15.08 5.37
CA ARG A 89 -13.29 -15.90 6.09
C ARG A 89 -13.70 -17.23 5.45
N ARG A 90 -13.50 -17.39 4.13
CA ARG A 90 -13.83 -18.63 3.41
C ARG A 90 -12.85 -19.78 3.64
N VAL A 91 -11.73 -19.54 4.31
CA VAL A 91 -10.67 -20.54 4.46
C VAL A 91 -10.61 -21.00 5.93
N SER A 92 -11.21 -22.15 6.21
CA SER A 92 -11.45 -22.69 7.57
C SER A 92 -10.18 -22.97 8.38
N TYR A 93 -9.03 -23.20 7.74
CA TYR A 93 -7.79 -23.60 8.43
C TYR A 93 -6.90 -22.42 8.87
N ILE A 94 -7.21 -21.19 8.43
CA ILE A 94 -6.33 -20.03 8.62
C ILE A 94 -6.09 -19.74 10.11
N ASP A 95 -7.16 -19.79 10.91
CA ASP A 95 -7.11 -19.47 12.33
C ASP A 95 -6.20 -20.48 13.05
N THR A 96 -6.41 -21.78 12.79
CA THR A 96 -5.61 -22.86 13.38
C THR A 96 -4.14 -22.77 13.01
N VAL A 97 -3.83 -22.54 11.73
CA VAL A 97 -2.43 -22.40 11.25
C VAL A 97 -1.77 -21.18 11.89
N PHE A 98 -2.47 -20.04 11.93
CA PHE A 98 -1.93 -18.83 12.55
C PHE A 98 -1.63 -19.03 14.04
N TYR A 99 -2.58 -19.58 14.80
CA TYR A 99 -2.38 -19.83 16.23
C TYR A 99 -1.32 -20.89 16.52
N ALA A 100 -1.25 -21.96 15.73
CA ALA A 100 -0.21 -22.98 15.89
C ALA A 100 1.18 -22.39 15.69
N VAL A 101 1.38 -21.66 14.59
CA VAL A 101 2.65 -20.96 14.31
C VAL A 101 2.98 -19.94 15.39
N PHE A 102 1.98 -19.19 15.87
CA PHE A 102 2.15 -18.21 16.93
C PHE A 102 2.60 -18.86 18.24
N VAL A 103 1.90 -19.90 18.69
CA VAL A 103 2.20 -20.61 19.95
C VAL A 103 3.58 -21.24 19.87
N ILE A 104 3.89 -21.98 18.79
CA ILE A 104 5.20 -22.62 18.63
C ILE A 104 6.31 -21.56 18.57
N GLY A 105 6.07 -20.46 17.87
CA GLY A 105 7.00 -19.33 17.81
C GLY A 105 7.29 -18.74 19.19
N VAL A 106 6.26 -18.43 19.98
CA VAL A 106 6.43 -17.90 21.34
C VAL A 106 7.12 -18.92 22.26
N LEU A 107 6.78 -20.21 22.15
CA LEU A 107 7.41 -21.26 22.95
C LEU A 107 8.87 -21.53 22.59
N SER A 108 9.31 -21.14 21.38
CA SER A 108 10.72 -21.23 20.99
C SER A 108 11.64 -20.20 21.68
N ILE A 109 11.06 -19.20 22.34
CA ILE A 109 11.79 -18.13 23.05
C ILE A 109 12.58 -18.68 24.26
N PRO A 110 11.97 -19.39 25.23
CA PRO A 110 12.68 -19.88 26.42
C PRO A 110 13.63 -21.04 26.12
N SER A 111 13.34 -21.90 25.14
CA SER A 111 14.21 -23.05 24.80
C SER A 111 15.58 -22.62 24.30
N MET A 112 15.70 -21.40 23.76
CA MET A 112 16.93 -20.86 23.20
C MET A 112 17.83 -20.18 24.25
N LEU A 113 17.37 -20.04 25.51
CA LEU A 113 18.23 -19.64 26.62
C LEU A 113 19.25 -20.72 26.99
N LEU A 114 19.05 -21.95 26.53
CA LEU A 114 19.87 -23.13 26.82
C LEU A 114 21.12 -23.25 25.93
N VAL A 115 21.25 -22.44 24.87
CA VAL A 115 22.40 -22.50 23.95
C VAL A 115 23.52 -21.62 24.49
N GLU A 116 24.63 -22.17 25.00
CA GLU A 116 25.66 -21.37 25.68
C GLU A 116 26.37 -20.35 24.77
N GLU A 117 26.65 -20.69 23.51
CA GLU A 117 27.42 -19.82 22.60
C GLU A 117 26.60 -18.65 22.04
N ARG A 118 27.04 -17.41 22.29
CA ARG A 118 26.28 -16.17 22.02
C ARG A 118 25.99 -15.93 20.53
N THR A 119 26.96 -16.17 19.66
CA THR A 119 26.85 -15.98 18.19
C THR A 119 25.94 -17.02 17.56
N LEU A 120 26.16 -18.29 17.90
CA LEU A 120 25.35 -19.42 17.45
C LEU A 120 23.89 -19.27 17.89
N ARG A 121 23.67 -18.93 19.17
CA ARG A 121 22.35 -18.64 19.74
C ARG A 121 21.61 -17.58 18.93
N ARG A 122 22.28 -16.48 18.58
CA ARG A 122 21.66 -15.37 17.83
C ARG A 122 21.20 -15.79 16.44
N HIS A 123 22.05 -16.44 15.65
CA HIS A 123 21.69 -16.83 14.29
C HIS A 123 20.56 -17.86 14.26
N VAL A 124 20.62 -18.86 15.16
CA VAL A 124 19.56 -19.86 15.31
C VAL A 124 18.25 -19.22 15.76
N MET A 125 18.29 -18.34 16.77
CA MET A 125 17.10 -17.60 17.23
C MET A 125 16.44 -16.79 16.11
N VAL A 126 17.24 -16.04 15.34
CA VAL A 126 16.74 -15.24 14.22
C VAL A 126 16.14 -16.12 13.13
N GLY A 127 16.80 -17.24 12.78
CA GLY A 127 16.30 -18.17 11.76
C GLY A 127 15.02 -18.87 12.17
N VAL A 128 14.94 -19.42 13.39
CA VAL A 128 13.72 -20.10 13.89
C VAL A 128 12.53 -19.14 13.95
N ARG A 129 12.76 -17.94 14.46
CA ARG A 129 11.77 -16.87 14.48
C ARG A 129 11.24 -16.57 13.08
N ASP A 130 12.14 -16.32 12.14
CA ASP A 130 11.79 -15.95 10.77
C ASP A 130 11.15 -17.11 10.02
N PHE A 131 11.52 -18.37 10.30
CA PHE A 131 10.84 -19.54 9.77
C PHE A 131 9.35 -19.55 10.15
N PHE A 132 9.04 -19.37 11.43
CA PHE A 132 7.64 -19.34 11.89
C PHE A 132 6.88 -18.15 11.31
N LEU A 133 7.47 -16.96 11.26
CA LEU A 133 6.81 -15.77 10.71
C LEU A 133 6.70 -15.82 9.17
N LEU A 134 7.57 -16.55 8.47
CA LEU A 134 7.52 -16.73 7.02
C LEU A 134 6.25 -17.47 6.58
N ILE A 135 5.82 -18.47 7.35
CA ILE A 135 4.62 -19.27 7.04
C ILE A 135 3.37 -18.39 6.85
N PRO A 136 2.92 -17.59 7.83
CA PRO A 136 1.74 -16.73 7.68
C PRO A 136 2.00 -15.58 6.70
N ALA A 137 3.24 -15.09 6.57
CA ALA A 137 3.56 -14.07 5.57
C ALA A 137 3.25 -14.56 4.14
N LEU A 138 3.69 -15.78 3.79
CA LEU A 138 3.49 -16.37 2.47
C LEU A 138 2.07 -16.90 2.26
N THR A 139 1.51 -17.58 3.26
CA THR A 139 0.24 -18.30 3.11
C THR A 139 -0.99 -17.43 3.36
N LEU A 140 -0.88 -16.39 4.18
CA LEU A 140 -2.02 -15.56 4.58
C LEU A 140 -1.87 -14.11 4.11
N PHE A 141 -0.73 -13.49 4.40
CA PHE A 141 -0.62 -12.05 4.31
C PHE A 141 -0.45 -11.58 2.88
N ILE A 142 0.48 -12.14 2.12
CA ILE A 142 0.63 -11.83 0.69
C ILE A 142 -0.69 -12.08 -0.07
N PRO A 143 -1.30 -13.29 -0.04
CA PRO A 143 -2.51 -13.55 -0.79
C PRO A 143 -3.71 -12.74 -0.27
N GLY A 144 -3.88 -12.61 1.04
CA GLY A 144 -4.97 -11.82 1.64
C GLY A 144 -4.89 -10.35 1.30
N THR A 145 -3.68 -9.78 1.30
CA THR A 145 -3.47 -8.37 0.93
C THR A 145 -3.67 -8.15 -0.57
N ARG A 146 -3.27 -9.10 -1.42
CA ARG A 146 -3.57 -9.05 -2.86
C ARG A 146 -5.07 -9.08 -3.13
N LEU A 147 -5.80 -9.98 -2.48
CA LEU A 147 -7.25 -10.05 -2.61
C LEU A 147 -7.92 -8.75 -2.13
N LEU A 148 -7.42 -8.15 -1.05
CA LEU A 148 -7.88 -6.84 -0.57
C LEU A 148 -7.59 -5.73 -1.61
N ALA A 149 -6.40 -5.74 -2.23
CA ALA A 149 -6.05 -4.78 -3.28
C ALA A 149 -6.89 -4.93 -4.56
N GLU A 150 -7.32 -6.15 -4.88
CA GLU A 150 -8.19 -6.43 -6.03
C GLU A 150 -9.61 -5.90 -5.79
N ARG A 151 -10.13 -6.03 -4.56
CA ARG A 151 -11.45 -5.55 -4.15
C ARG A 151 -11.50 -4.06 -3.79
N GLU A 152 -10.35 -3.42 -3.61
CA GLU A 152 -10.27 -2.01 -3.24
C GLU A 152 -10.48 -1.10 -4.47
N HIS A 153 -11.49 -0.24 -4.38
CA HIS A 153 -11.83 0.73 -5.43
C HIS A 153 -11.13 2.08 -5.24
N VAL A 154 -10.66 2.39 -4.02
CA VAL A 154 -9.96 3.64 -3.73
C VAL A 154 -8.49 3.52 -4.15
N VAL A 155 -8.10 4.21 -5.23
CA VAL A 155 -6.75 4.16 -5.83
C VAL A 155 -5.63 4.32 -4.80
N GLY A 156 -5.75 5.30 -3.89
CA GLY A 156 -4.74 5.54 -2.86
C GLY A 156 -4.62 4.39 -1.85
N MET A 157 -5.75 3.75 -1.50
CA MET A 157 -5.74 2.60 -0.60
C MET A 157 -5.20 1.36 -1.33
N LYS A 158 -5.58 1.15 -2.59
CA LYS A 158 -5.05 0.07 -3.45
C LYS A 158 -3.52 0.15 -3.59
N ALA A 159 -2.98 1.35 -3.81
CA ALA A 159 -1.54 1.58 -3.86
C ALA A 159 -0.87 1.21 -2.52
N LYS A 160 -1.48 1.55 -1.38
CA LYS A 160 -0.97 1.13 -0.07
C LYS A 160 -0.97 -0.38 0.09
N GLN A 161 -2.04 -1.08 -0.31
CA GLN A 161 -2.08 -2.53 -0.27
C GLN A 161 -0.96 -3.16 -1.12
N GLN A 162 -0.65 -2.59 -2.29
CA GLN A 162 0.49 -3.02 -3.12
C GLN A 162 1.83 -2.83 -2.42
N TRP A 163 2.03 -1.70 -1.73
CA TRP A 163 3.23 -1.48 -0.91
C TRP A 163 3.33 -2.45 0.26
N ILE A 164 2.20 -2.83 0.89
CA ILE A 164 2.19 -3.87 1.94
C ILE A 164 2.61 -5.22 1.37
N VAL A 165 2.06 -5.61 0.21
CA VAL A 165 2.48 -6.85 -0.49
C VAL A 165 3.98 -6.82 -0.78
N PHE A 166 4.49 -5.70 -1.28
CA PHE A 166 5.91 -5.54 -1.56
C PHE A 166 6.76 -5.67 -0.29
N CYS A 167 6.36 -5.03 0.82
CA CYS A 167 7.02 -5.19 2.13
C CYS A 167 7.08 -6.66 2.56
N TYR A 168 5.97 -7.40 2.44
CA TYR A 168 5.93 -8.82 2.81
C TYR A 168 6.80 -9.69 1.88
N SER A 169 6.84 -9.39 0.59
CA SER A 169 7.72 -10.09 -0.35
C SER A 169 9.20 -9.89 0.01
N VAL A 170 9.61 -8.65 0.28
CA VAL A 170 10.99 -8.34 0.68
C VAL A 170 11.31 -8.96 2.04
N TYR A 171 10.40 -8.88 3.01
CA TYR A 171 10.52 -9.58 4.29
C TYR A 171 10.72 -11.08 4.09
N SER A 172 9.92 -11.72 3.23
CA SER A 172 10.01 -13.16 2.97
C SER A 172 11.37 -13.55 2.41
N MET A 173 11.94 -12.74 1.50
CA MET A 173 13.30 -12.98 0.98
C MET A 173 14.36 -12.89 2.08
N ILE A 174 14.27 -11.88 2.97
CA ILE A 174 15.20 -11.71 4.09
C ILE A 174 15.06 -12.87 5.09
N ALA A 175 13.83 -13.26 5.41
CA ALA A 175 13.51 -14.35 6.31
C ALA A 175 14.06 -15.68 5.79
N VAL A 176 13.89 -15.99 4.50
CA VAL A 176 14.51 -17.16 3.86
C VAL A 176 16.03 -17.13 4.01
N GLY A 177 16.67 -15.98 3.76
CA GLY A 177 18.11 -15.81 3.96
C GLY A 177 18.55 -16.09 5.40
N ASN A 178 17.78 -15.62 6.38
CA ASN A 178 18.07 -15.86 7.81
C ASN A 178 17.86 -17.32 8.22
N VAL A 179 16.85 -18.00 7.68
CA VAL A 179 16.62 -19.44 7.88
C VAL A 179 17.80 -20.25 7.32
N ILE A 180 18.26 -19.91 6.11
CA ILE A 180 19.43 -20.56 5.50
C ILE A 180 20.69 -20.34 6.36
N LYS A 181 20.93 -19.10 6.84
CA LYS A 181 22.05 -18.82 7.75
C LYS A 181 21.99 -19.66 9.02
N ALA A 182 20.82 -19.79 9.64
CA ALA A 182 20.66 -20.63 10.83
C ALA A 182 20.99 -22.10 10.54
N GLY A 183 20.60 -22.62 9.37
CA GLY A 183 20.99 -23.96 8.93
C GLY A 183 22.49 -24.13 8.71
N LEU A 184 23.15 -23.16 8.09
CA LEU A 184 24.59 -23.20 7.82
C LEU A 184 25.46 -23.14 9.08
N VAL A 185 24.97 -22.48 10.13
CA VAL A 185 25.63 -22.47 11.45
C VAL A 185 25.75 -23.88 12.04
N PHE A 186 24.82 -24.79 11.74
CA PHE A 186 24.92 -26.19 12.18
C PHE A 186 25.92 -27.03 11.37
N ILE A 187 26.32 -26.57 10.19
CA ILE A 187 27.20 -27.31 9.25
C ILE A 187 28.62 -26.67 9.23
N ASP A 188 28.84 -25.63 10.04
CA ASP A 188 30.11 -24.90 10.17
C ASP A 188 30.68 -24.40 8.83
N VAL A 189 29.80 -23.89 7.98
CA VAL A 189 30.18 -23.37 6.65
C VAL A 189 30.34 -21.85 6.70
N ASP A 190 31.52 -21.36 6.32
CA ASP A 190 31.91 -19.94 6.25
C ASP A 190 31.18 -19.10 5.17
N ALA A 191 29.98 -19.50 4.76
CA ALA A 191 29.15 -18.81 3.78
C ALA A 191 28.25 -17.71 4.38
N ILE A 192 28.26 -17.54 5.71
CA ILE A 192 27.40 -16.58 6.44
C ILE A 192 27.65 -15.15 5.97
N VAL A 193 28.92 -14.75 5.82
CA VAL A 193 29.32 -13.40 5.38
C VAL A 193 28.83 -13.11 3.96
N THR A 194 28.89 -14.09 3.06
CA THR A 194 28.41 -13.95 1.68
C THR A 194 26.90 -13.75 1.65
N LEU A 195 26.15 -14.52 2.43
CA LEU A 195 24.69 -14.34 2.56
C LEU A 195 24.35 -12.96 3.14
N GLU A 196 25.08 -12.50 4.14
CA GLU A 196 24.87 -11.15 4.68
C GLU A 196 25.04 -10.06 3.63
N ARG A 197 26.06 -10.15 2.77
CA ARG A 197 26.26 -9.18 1.68
C ARG A 197 25.12 -9.20 0.65
N VAL A 198 24.51 -10.35 0.41
CA VAL A 198 23.38 -10.49 -0.53
C VAL A 198 22.06 -9.98 0.06
N PHE A 199 21.77 -10.31 1.32
CA PHE A 199 20.46 -9.99 1.93
C PHE A 199 20.40 -8.62 2.61
N THR A 200 21.53 -8.07 3.09
CA THR A 200 21.55 -6.74 3.75
C THR A 200 21.02 -5.61 2.85
N PRO A 201 21.35 -5.54 1.55
CA PRO A 201 20.81 -4.52 0.65
C PRO A 201 19.28 -4.54 0.55
N LEU A 202 18.61 -5.67 0.77
CA LEU A 202 17.14 -5.78 0.74
C LEU A 202 16.45 -5.00 1.87
N LEU A 203 17.17 -4.60 2.92
CA LEU A 203 16.62 -3.72 3.95
C LEU A 203 16.27 -2.33 3.40
N PHE A 204 16.99 -1.85 2.38
CA PHE A 204 16.73 -0.56 1.78
C PHE A 204 15.36 -0.50 1.05
N PRO A 205 15.03 -1.40 0.10
CA PRO A 205 13.71 -1.39 -0.52
C PRO A 205 12.57 -1.64 0.48
N ALA A 206 12.80 -2.42 1.55
CA ALA A 206 11.81 -2.56 2.63
C ALA A 206 11.55 -1.22 3.35
N ALA A 207 12.60 -0.47 3.68
CA ALA A 207 12.46 0.85 4.32
C ALA A 207 11.79 1.88 3.38
N VAL A 208 12.11 1.84 2.08
CA VAL A 208 11.47 2.70 1.06
C VAL A 208 9.98 2.38 0.95
N ALA A 209 9.61 1.11 0.87
CA ALA A 209 8.21 0.71 0.83
C ALA A 209 7.46 1.11 2.11
N PHE A 210 8.09 0.96 3.28
CA PHE A 210 7.53 1.42 4.54
C PHE A 210 7.34 2.94 4.59
N PHE A 211 8.26 3.72 4.01
CA PHE A 211 8.09 5.17 3.84
C PHE A 211 6.83 5.51 3.04
N PHE A 212 6.59 4.83 1.92
CA PHE A 212 5.38 5.04 1.11
C PHE A 212 4.09 4.60 1.83
N LEU A 213 4.15 3.58 2.69
CA LEU A 213 3.02 3.17 3.52
C LEU A 213 2.64 4.24 4.55
N LEU A 214 3.64 4.87 5.15
CA LEU A 214 3.43 5.97 6.08
C LEU A 214 2.94 7.23 5.38
N LEU A 215 3.22 7.44 4.09
CA LEU A 215 2.80 8.64 3.38
C LEU A 215 1.26 8.84 3.48
N PRO A 216 0.77 10.04 3.85
CA PRO A 216 -0.66 10.29 3.87
C PRO A 216 -1.29 10.10 2.48
N ASN A 217 -2.49 9.51 2.39
CA ASN A 217 -3.14 9.25 1.10
C ASN A 217 -3.28 10.51 0.24
N ARG A 218 -3.50 11.68 0.86
CA ARG A 218 -3.54 12.99 0.18
C ARG A 218 -2.29 13.26 -0.67
N TRP A 219 -1.11 12.83 -0.25
CA TRP A 219 0.15 13.04 -0.96
C TRP A 219 0.31 12.04 -2.12
N LEU A 220 -0.11 10.79 -1.92
CA LEU A 220 -0.16 9.80 -3.01
C LEU A 220 -1.15 10.23 -4.11
N LEU A 221 -2.25 10.87 -3.73
CA LEU A 221 -3.24 11.41 -4.67
C LEU A 221 -2.69 12.59 -5.46
N MET A 222 -1.81 13.44 -4.89
CA MET A 222 -1.18 14.55 -5.61
C MET A 222 -0.39 14.08 -6.83
N LEU A 223 0.25 12.91 -6.76
CA LEU A 223 0.95 12.30 -7.91
C LEU A 223 -0.02 11.90 -9.04
N HIS A 224 -1.29 11.64 -8.71
CA HIS A 224 -2.32 11.26 -9.69
C HIS A 224 -3.10 12.46 -10.23
N THR A 225 -3.06 13.60 -9.53
CA THR A 225 -3.72 14.85 -9.93
C THR A 225 -3.39 15.27 -11.37
N PRO A 226 -2.13 15.30 -11.86
CA PRO A 226 -1.85 15.77 -13.23
C PRO A 226 -2.52 14.89 -14.30
N LEU A 227 -2.53 13.58 -14.11
CA LEU A 227 -3.20 12.65 -15.02
C LEU A 227 -4.72 12.87 -15.02
N ARG A 228 -5.31 13.09 -13.85
CA ARG A 228 -6.74 13.39 -13.68
C ARG A 228 -7.11 14.74 -14.26
N LEU A 229 -6.25 15.74 -14.13
CA LEU A 229 -6.42 17.07 -14.72
C LEU A 229 -6.41 16.97 -16.25
N TYR A 230 -5.50 16.17 -16.81
CA TYR A 230 -5.46 15.89 -18.24
C TYR A 230 -6.74 15.20 -18.74
N GLN A 231 -7.23 14.19 -18.00
CA GLN A 231 -8.50 13.51 -18.32
C GLN A 231 -9.69 14.49 -18.28
N TYR A 232 -9.77 15.29 -17.22
CA TYR A 232 -10.78 16.35 -17.10
C TYR A 232 -10.72 17.31 -18.28
N TRP A 233 -9.54 17.77 -18.66
CA TRP A 233 -9.40 18.70 -19.79
C TRP A 233 -9.82 18.11 -21.13
N ARG A 234 -9.61 16.79 -21.34
CA ARG A 234 -10.15 16.09 -22.52
C ARG A 234 -11.67 16.01 -22.49
N LEU A 235 -12.24 15.63 -21.34
CA LEU A 235 -13.69 15.57 -21.16
C LEU A 235 -14.34 16.94 -21.32
N TYR A 236 -13.75 17.99 -20.75
CA TYR A 236 -14.23 19.36 -20.88
C TYR A 236 -14.29 19.83 -22.34
N ARG A 237 -13.30 19.45 -23.15
CA ARG A 237 -13.30 19.77 -24.59
C ARG A 237 -14.38 18.99 -25.35
N LEU A 238 -14.60 17.73 -24.98
CA LEU A 238 -15.67 16.91 -25.53
C LEU A 238 -17.05 17.46 -25.15
N GLU A 239 -17.27 17.77 -23.87
CA GLU A 239 -18.49 18.38 -23.35
C GLU A 239 -18.83 19.69 -24.08
N ARG A 240 -17.85 20.59 -24.23
CA ARG A 240 -18.04 21.84 -24.99
C ARG A 240 -18.43 21.59 -26.45
N TYR A 241 -17.83 20.58 -27.08
CA TYR A 241 -18.16 20.23 -28.45
C TYR A 241 -19.60 19.73 -28.56
N VAL A 242 -19.99 18.80 -27.69
CA VAL A 242 -21.35 18.24 -27.63
C VAL A 242 -22.38 19.35 -27.39
N LEU A 243 -22.16 20.22 -26.40
CA LEU A 243 -23.07 21.33 -26.09
C LEU A 243 -23.24 22.30 -27.26
N LYS A 244 -22.14 22.64 -27.96
CA LYS A 244 -22.18 23.50 -29.14
C LYS A 244 -22.95 22.85 -30.29
N SER A 245 -22.77 21.55 -30.51
CA SER A 245 -23.49 20.81 -31.56
C SER A 245 -24.99 20.75 -31.34
N VAL A 246 -25.45 20.74 -30.08
CA VAL A 246 -26.88 20.71 -29.72
C VAL A 246 -27.48 22.11 -29.61
N GLY A 247 -26.67 23.17 -29.72
CA GLY A 247 -27.13 24.56 -29.55
C GLY A 247 -27.54 24.90 -28.11
N ALA A 248 -27.12 24.10 -27.14
CA ALA A 248 -27.36 24.37 -25.73
C ALA A 248 -26.48 25.53 -25.24
N THR A 249 -27.08 26.47 -24.49
CA THR A 249 -26.33 27.57 -23.85
C THR A 249 -25.27 27.01 -22.90
N GLU A 250 -24.01 27.45 -23.08
CA GLU A 250 -22.86 27.04 -22.28
C GLU A 250 -23.11 27.27 -20.77
N HIS A 251 -23.57 26.24 -20.06
CA HIS A 251 -23.45 26.18 -18.59
C HIS A 251 -22.08 25.63 -18.17
N ALA A 252 -21.18 25.41 -19.14
CA ALA A 252 -19.83 24.90 -18.93
C ALA A 252 -19.02 25.88 -18.08
N ARG A 253 -19.01 25.65 -16.76
CA ARG A 253 -18.21 26.43 -15.80
C ARG A 253 -16.76 26.48 -16.31
N ARG A 254 -16.19 27.69 -16.33
CA ARG A 254 -14.78 27.86 -16.67
C ARG A 254 -13.93 27.03 -15.69
N PRO A 255 -12.86 26.38 -16.17
CA PRO A 255 -11.94 25.69 -15.28
C PRO A 255 -11.40 26.70 -14.27
N SER A 256 -11.70 26.48 -12.99
CA SER A 256 -11.24 27.35 -11.91
C SER A 256 -9.97 26.78 -11.28
N LEU A 257 -9.18 27.63 -10.64
CA LEU A 257 -8.02 27.21 -9.85
C LEU A 257 -8.40 26.25 -8.70
N ALA A 258 -9.68 26.19 -8.34
CA ALA A 258 -10.18 25.30 -7.30
C ALA A 258 -10.12 23.80 -7.71
N LEU A 259 -10.02 23.51 -9.03
CA LEU A 259 -9.82 22.16 -9.58
C LEU A 259 -8.48 21.50 -9.19
N VAL A 260 -7.57 22.24 -8.54
CA VAL A 260 -6.36 21.66 -7.92
C VAL A 260 -6.73 20.74 -6.73
N ARG A 261 -7.88 20.96 -6.11
CA ARG A 261 -8.40 20.07 -5.06
C ARG A 261 -9.01 18.82 -5.68
N MET A 262 -8.49 17.65 -5.29
CA MET A 262 -8.88 16.38 -5.89
C MET A 262 -10.39 16.06 -5.76
N SER A 263 -11.01 16.45 -4.65
CA SER A 263 -12.46 16.29 -4.45
C SER A 263 -13.29 17.10 -5.45
N GLU A 264 -12.85 18.31 -5.77
CA GLU A 264 -13.51 19.18 -6.74
C GLU A 264 -13.27 18.71 -8.17
N LEU A 265 -12.06 18.20 -8.45
CA LEU A 265 -11.71 17.60 -9.73
C LEU A 265 -12.55 16.37 -10.05
N GLU A 266 -12.74 15.44 -9.11
CA GLU A 266 -13.59 14.25 -9.32
C GLU A 266 -15.05 14.65 -9.55
N LEU A 267 -15.57 15.64 -8.82
CA LEU A 267 -16.93 16.16 -9.03
C LEU A 267 -17.09 16.82 -10.40
N ALA A 268 -16.07 17.55 -10.86
CA ALA A 268 -16.07 18.18 -12.16
C ALA A 268 -16.00 17.15 -13.30
N ILE A 269 -15.19 16.10 -13.15
CA ILE A 269 -15.16 14.96 -14.07
C ILE A 269 -16.54 14.28 -14.12
N TYR A 270 -17.15 14.03 -12.97
CA TYR A 270 -18.46 13.39 -12.87
C TYR A 270 -19.55 14.19 -13.60
N ARG A 271 -19.61 15.50 -13.38
CA ARG A 271 -20.55 16.39 -14.07
C ARG A 271 -20.32 16.41 -15.57
N ALA A 272 -19.06 16.54 -16.02
CA ALA A 272 -18.74 16.54 -17.43
C ALA A 272 -19.15 15.21 -18.09
N THR A 273 -18.91 14.08 -17.43
CA THR A 273 -19.33 12.75 -17.90
C THR A 273 -20.84 12.65 -18.05
N ILE A 274 -21.62 13.10 -17.07
CA ILE A 274 -23.09 13.12 -17.15
C ILE A 274 -23.54 13.99 -18.32
N ASN A 275 -23.06 15.23 -18.41
CA ASN A 275 -23.44 16.15 -19.48
C ASN A 275 -23.13 15.58 -20.87
N ILE A 276 -21.97 14.94 -21.05
CA ILE A 276 -21.61 14.31 -22.33
C ILE A 276 -22.60 13.19 -22.70
N LEU A 277 -23.02 12.38 -21.73
CA LEU A 277 -23.96 11.29 -21.97
C LEU A 277 -25.37 11.82 -22.25
N ASP A 278 -25.86 12.76 -21.43
CA ASP A 278 -27.20 13.34 -21.54
C ASP A 278 -27.37 14.11 -22.86
N TYR A 279 -26.45 15.02 -23.17
CA TYR A 279 -26.50 15.79 -24.42
C TYR A 279 -26.01 14.98 -25.63
N GLY A 280 -25.23 13.92 -25.40
CA GLY A 280 -24.77 13.01 -26.45
C GLY A 280 -25.94 12.28 -27.13
N LEU A 281 -26.99 11.93 -26.39
CA LEU A 281 -28.21 11.33 -26.94
C LEU A 281 -28.89 12.23 -27.99
N LEU A 282 -28.85 13.54 -27.79
CA LEU A 282 -29.46 14.52 -28.69
C LEU A 282 -28.72 14.64 -30.03
N LEU A 283 -27.50 14.11 -30.13
CA LEU A 283 -26.70 14.08 -31.37
C LEU A 283 -27.15 13.01 -32.36
N GLU A 284 -28.00 12.07 -31.95
CA GLU A 284 -28.46 10.94 -32.80
C GLU A 284 -29.08 11.41 -34.12
N HIS A 285 -29.74 12.57 -34.09
CA HIS A 285 -30.54 13.09 -35.20
C HIS A 285 -29.71 13.98 -36.16
N ASP A 286 -28.47 14.34 -35.80
CA ASP A 286 -27.59 15.15 -36.66
C ASP A 286 -26.62 14.26 -37.47
N PRO A 287 -26.77 14.18 -38.80
CA PRO A 287 -25.89 13.37 -39.66
C PRO A 287 -24.41 13.80 -39.61
N ARG A 288 -24.11 15.06 -39.23
CA ARG A 288 -22.73 15.54 -39.07
C ARG A 288 -22.06 15.01 -37.80
N CYS A 289 -22.85 14.65 -36.79
CA CYS A 289 -22.38 14.19 -35.49
C CYS A 289 -22.49 12.67 -35.30
N ARG A 290 -22.98 11.92 -36.30
CA ARG A 290 -23.22 10.46 -36.22
C ARG A 290 -22.00 9.65 -35.76
N ARG A 291 -20.78 10.01 -36.20
CA ARG A 291 -19.54 9.34 -35.74
C ARG A 291 -19.25 9.59 -34.26
N LEU A 292 -19.45 10.83 -33.80
CA LEU A 292 -19.24 11.19 -32.41
C LEU A 292 -20.29 10.51 -31.50
N TYR A 293 -21.55 10.48 -31.95
CA TYR A 293 -22.61 9.75 -31.26
C TYR A 293 -22.26 8.27 -31.11
N ALA A 294 -21.80 7.61 -32.17
CA ALA A 294 -21.37 6.21 -32.13
C ALA A 294 -20.22 5.99 -31.12
N GLU A 295 -19.20 6.85 -31.11
CA GLU A 295 -18.09 6.75 -30.15
C GLU A 295 -18.53 6.98 -28.69
N ILE A 296 -19.49 7.88 -28.44
CA ILE A 296 -20.06 8.12 -27.10
C ILE A 296 -20.92 6.93 -26.65
N GLN A 297 -21.76 6.39 -27.54
CA GLN A 297 -22.59 5.22 -27.26
C GLN A 297 -21.74 3.98 -26.97
N GLU A 298 -20.70 3.72 -27.79
CA GLU A 298 -19.74 2.64 -27.55
C GLU A 298 -19.03 2.81 -26.20
N ALA A 299 -18.70 4.04 -25.81
CA ALA A 299 -18.13 4.32 -24.50
C ALA A 299 -19.11 4.10 -23.34
N GLY A 300 -20.43 4.28 -23.57
CA GLY A 300 -21.49 4.12 -22.58
C GLY A 300 -22.11 2.72 -22.47
N GLN A 301 -21.89 1.83 -23.44
CA GLN A 301 -22.62 0.56 -23.59
C GLN A 301 -22.18 -0.62 -22.68
N LEU A 302 -21.58 -0.40 -21.50
CA LEU A 302 -21.12 -1.51 -20.65
C LEU A 302 -21.43 -1.32 -19.16
N ASP A 303 -21.68 -2.45 -18.48
CA ASP A 303 -21.69 -2.69 -17.02
C ASP A 303 -20.33 -2.38 -16.34
N ASP A 304 -19.54 -1.47 -16.92
CA ASP A 304 -18.18 -1.17 -16.52
C ASP A 304 -18.13 -0.13 -15.40
N SER A 305 -17.20 -0.30 -14.47
CA SER A 305 -16.95 0.65 -13.39
C SER A 305 -16.79 2.10 -13.92
N TYR A 306 -17.34 3.09 -13.20
CA TYR A 306 -17.29 4.52 -13.55
C TYR A 306 -15.91 5.03 -14.00
N GLY A 307 -14.82 4.55 -13.40
CA GLY A 307 -13.46 4.95 -13.78
C GLY A 307 -13.05 4.52 -15.21
N LEU A 308 -13.66 3.47 -15.74
CA LEU A 308 -13.41 2.93 -17.08
C LEU A 308 -14.21 3.72 -18.13
N LEU A 309 -15.47 4.06 -17.82
CA LEU A 309 -16.31 4.99 -18.59
C LEU A 309 -15.60 6.34 -18.79
N VAL A 310 -15.13 6.96 -17.72
CA VAL A 310 -14.36 8.22 -17.75
C VAL A 310 -13.15 8.12 -18.69
N LYS A 311 -12.40 7.02 -18.62
CA LYS A 311 -11.22 6.80 -19.48
C LYS A 311 -11.59 6.63 -20.95
N ARG A 312 -12.72 5.98 -21.26
CA ARG A 312 -13.19 5.77 -22.65
C ARG A 312 -13.72 7.05 -23.25
N LEU A 313 -14.58 7.78 -22.53
CA LEU A 313 -15.04 9.10 -22.94
C LEU A 313 -13.88 10.07 -23.14
N ALA A 314 -12.88 10.04 -22.26
CA ALA A 314 -11.68 10.85 -22.43
C ALA A 314 -10.84 10.44 -23.66
N LYS A 315 -11.06 9.27 -24.29
CA LYS A 315 -10.33 8.82 -25.50
C LYS A 315 -11.02 9.20 -26.80
N VAL A 316 -12.32 9.48 -26.79
CA VAL A 316 -13.13 9.92 -27.94
C VAL A 316 -12.37 11.00 -28.72
N ARG A 317 -12.26 10.81 -30.04
CA ARG A 317 -11.46 11.69 -30.90
C ARG A 317 -12.36 12.76 -31.49
N LEU A 318 -12.13 14.00 -31.11
CA LEU A 318 -12.69 15.14 -31.81
C LEU A 318 -12.03 15.22 -33.19
N SER A 319 -12.82 15.13 -34.27
CA SER A 319 -12.29 15.21 -35.63
C SER A 319 -11.64 16.58 -35.85
N SER A 320 -10.45 16.57 -36.45
CA SER A 320 -9.48 17.66 -36.51
C SER A 320 -9.94 18.91 -37.28
N GLY A 321 -11.12 18.89 -37.91
CA GLY A 321 -11.66 20.02 -38.70
C GLY A 321 -12.02 21.26 -37.88
N TRP A 322 -12.13 21.16 -36.55
CA TRP A 322 -12.54 22.26 -35.67
C TRP A 322 -11.41 22.90 -34.85
N LEU A 323 -10.22 22.29 -34.79
CA LEU A 323 -9.09 22.82 -34.00
C LEU A 323 -8.46 24.10 -34.61
N LEU A 324 -8.88 24.50 -35.81
CA LEU A 324 -8.36 25.67 -36.54
C LEU A 324 -9.35 26.86 -36.61
N ARG A 325 -10.50 26.81 -35.93
CA ARG A 325 -11.51 27.89 -35.96
C ARG A 325 -11.98 28.36 -34.56
N GLY A 326 -11.19 28.13 -33.52
CA GLY A 326 -11.46 28.56 -32.15
C GLY A 326 -10.56 29.70 -31.73
#